data_AF-A0A2N8M674-F1
#
_entry.id   AF-A0A2N8M674-F1
#
_cell.length_a   1.000
_cell.length_b   1.000
_cell.length_c   1.000
_cell.angle_alpha   90.00
_cell.angle_beta   90.00
_cell.angle_gamma   90.00
#
_symmetry.space_group_name_H-M   'P 1'
#
loop_
_entity.id
_entity.type
_entity.pdbx_description
1 polymer ?
#
loop_
_entity_poly.entity_id
_entity_poly.type
_entity_poly.pdbx_seq_one_letter_code
_entity_poly.pdbx_strand_id
1 'polypeptide(L)' 'MFPDVFLSRAADLIASCRTRGLTVATAESCTGGLVAALITAIPGSSDVFERGFVTYSNAAKIE' A
#
# COMPACT_ATOMS: atom_id res chain seq x y z
N MET A 1 -12.21 7.88 6.10
CA MET A 1 -11.17 7.33 7.01
C MET A 1 -9.74 7.61 6.54
N PHE A 2 -9.52 8.16 5.33
CA PHE A 2 -8.30 8.91 5.01
C PHE A 2 -8.72 10.25 4.39
N PRO A 3 -7.96 11.34 4.57
CA PRO A 3 -8.17 12.58 3.81
C PRO A 3 -8.23 12.33 2.31
N ASP A 4 -9.10 13.05 1.59
CA ASP A 4 -9.33 12.85 0.15
C ASP A 4 -8.06 12.96 -0.69
N VAL A 5 -7.12 13.84 -0.27
CA VAL A 5 -5.82 13.98 -0.93
C VAL A 5 -5.01 12.68 -0.94
N PHE A 6 -5.14 11.83 0.09
CA PHE A 6 -4.46 10.53 0.14
C PHE A 6 -5.19 9.48 -0.70
N LEU A 7 -6.53 9.49 -0.71
CA LEU A 7 -7.31 8.59 -1.55
C LEU A 7 -7.05 8.86 -3.03
N SER A 8 -6.98 10.14 -3.43
CA SER A 8 -6.62 10.53 -4.81
C SER A 8 -5.24 10.00 -5.19
N ARG A 9 -4.23 10.17 -4.33
CA ARG A 9 -2.86 9.68 -4.61
C ARG A 9 -2.78 8.16 -4.70
N ALA A 10 -3.54 7.44 -3.87
CA ALA A 10 -3.61 5.99 -3.93
C ALA A 10 -4.28 5.51 -5.23
N ALA A 11 -5.36 6.19 -5.67
CA ALA A 11 -5.99 5.90 -6.95
C ALA A 11 -5.03 6.13 -8.14
N ASP A 12 -4.28 7.23 -8.13
CA ASP A 12 -3.28 7.53 -9.17
C ASP A 12 -2.16 6.47 -9.21
N LEU A 13 -1.69 6.01 -8.04
CA LEU A 13 -0.72 4.93 -7.92
C LEU A 13 -1.25 3.64 -8.56
N ILE A 14 -2.47 3.21 -8.19
CA ILE A 14 -3.11 2.00 -8.72
C ILE A 14 -3.26 2.09 -10.24
N ALA A 15 -3.74 3.22 -10.77
CA ALA A 15 -3.90 3.42 -12.20
C ALA A 15 -2.56 3.34 -12.96
N SER A 16 -1.50 3.96 -12.41
CA SER A 16 -0.16 3.94 -12.99
C SER A 16 0.44 2.53 -13.01
N CYS A 17 0.34 1.79 -11.91
CA CYS A 17 0.82 0.42 -11.84
C CYS A 17 0.05 -0.51 -12.78
N ARG A 18 -1.29 -0.38 -12.83
CA ARG A 18 -2.16 -1.18 -13.70
C ARG A 18 -1.81 -1.04 -15.17
N THR A 19 -1.63 0.20 -15.65
CA THR A 19 -1.28 0.47 -17.05
C THR A 19 0.09 -0.08 -17.45
N ARG A 20 0.96 -0.33 -16.46
CA ARG A 20 2.31 -0.86 -16.65
C ARG A 20 2.43 -2.35 -16.33
N GLY A 21 1.35 -3.01 -15.92
CA GLY A 21 1.37 -4.41 -15.47
C GLY A 21 2.27 -4.64 -14.25
N LEU A 22 2.41 -3.63 -13.37
CA LEU A 22 3.24 -3.71 -12.17
C LEU A 22 2.40 -4.03 -10.94
N THR A 23 2.99 -4.80 -10.03
CA THR A 23 2.45 -5.01 -8.67
C THR A 23 3.19 -4.15 -7.65
N VAL A 24 2.56 -3.92 -6.50
CA VAL A 24 3.07 -3.13 -5.39
C VAL A 24 3.06 -3.98 -4.12
N ALA A 25 4.14 -3.90 -3.34
CA ALA A 25 4.18 -4.37 -1.97
C ALA A 25 4.65 -3.25 -1.04
N THR A 26 4.19 -3.25 0.22
CA THR A 26 4.65 -2.31 1.25
C THR A 26 5.46 -3.00 2.33
N ALA A 27 6.48 -2.31 2.85
CA ALA A 27 7.16 -2.66 4.09
C ALA A 27 7.08 -1.45 5.03
N GLU A 28 6.43 -1.63 6.17
CA GLU A 28 5.99 -0.57 7.05
C GLU A 28 6.53 -0.77 8.46
N SER A 29 6.94 0.33 9.11
CA SER A 29 7.30 0.35 10.53
C SER A 29 6.38 1.33 11.25
N CYS A 30 6.74 2.61 11.36
CA CYS A 30 5.97 3.60 12.12
C CYS A 30 4.53 3.87 11.60
N THR A 31 4.26 3.59 10.33
CA THR A 31 2.91 3.70 9.75
C THR A 31 1.98 2.56 10.17
N GLY A 32 2.51 1.46 10.70
CA GLY A 32 1.72 0.39 11.30
C GLY A 32 0.70 -0.28 10.37
N GLY A 33 0.92 -0.24 9.05
CA GLY A 33 -0.02 -0.77 8.05
C GLY A 33 -0.96 0.27 7.44
N LEU A 34 -0.86 1.55 7.83
CA LEU A 34 -1.71 2.61 7.28
C LEU A 34 -1.46 2.86 5.79
N VAL A 35 -0.27 2.58 5.26
CA VAL A 35 -0.01 2.70 3.82
C VAL A 35 -0.70 1.56 3.07
N ALA A 36 -0.57 0.32 3.54
CA ALA A 36 -1.31 -0.82 3.00
C ALA A 36 -2.82 -0.57 3.07
N ALA A 37 -3.34 -0.11 4.21
CA ALA A 37 -4.75 0.19 4.41
C ALA A 37 -5.26 1.30 3.47
N LEU A 38 -4.45 2.34 3.21
CA LEU A 38 -4.78 3.39 2.26
C LEU A 38 -4.88 2.85 0.83
N ILE A 39 -3.91 2.03 0.42
CA ILE A 39 -3.90 1.44 -0.93
C ILE A 39 -5.09 0.50 -1.10
N THR A 40 -5.37 -0.36 -0.11
CA THR A 40 -6.48 -1.32 -0.16
C THR A 40 -7.86 -0.70 0.06
N ALA A 41 -7.93 0.58 0.44
CA ALA A 41 -9.19 1.33 0.46
C ALA A 41 -9.68 1.71 -0.95
N ILE A 42 -8.84 1.61 -1.99
CA ILE A 42 -9.22 1.90 -3.37
C ILE A 42 -9.87 0.66 -4.01
N PRO A 43 -11.13 0.75 -4.50
CA PRO A 43 -11.77 -0.37 -5.19
C PRO A 43 -10.94 -0.89 -6.36
N GLY A 44 -10.80 -2.20 -6.44
CA GLY A 44 -10.00 -2.87 -7.47
C GLY A 44 -8.50 -2.91 -7.18
N SER A 45 -8.02 -2.41 -6.03
CA SER A 45 -6.59 -2.44 -5.67
C SER A 45 -5.97 -3.84 -5.67
N SER A 46 -6.77 -4.91 -5.57
CA SER A 46 -6.31 -6.30 -5.57
C SER A 46 -5.60 -6.74 -6.86
N ASP A 47 -5.78 -6.02 -7.97
CA ASP A 47 -5.06 -6.31 -9.22
C ASP A 47 -3.63 -5.76 -9.24
N VAL A 48 -3.28 -4.88 -8.29
CA VAL A 48 -1.97 -4.22 -8.20
C VAL A 48 -1.29 -4.50 -6.85
N PHE A 49 -2.01 -4.42 -5.73
CA PHE A 49 -1.45 -4.60 -4.39
C PHE A 49 -1.30 -6.09 -4.07
N GLU A 50 -0.06 -6.55 -3.96
CA GLU A 50 0.26 -7.97 -3.78
C GLU A 50 0.34 -8.35 -2.30
N ARG A 51 1.10 -7.59 -1.48
CA ARG A 51 1.21 -7.83 -0.03
C ARG A 51 1.73 -6.62 0.73
N GLY A 52 1.51 -6.63 2.05
CA GLY A 52 2.09 -5.66 2.98
C GLY A 52 2.78 -6.36 4.14
N PHE A 53 3.91 -5.82 4.57
CA PHE A 53 4.66 -6.25 5.74
C PHE A 53 4.68 -5.13 6.77
N VAL A 54 4.33 -5.43 8.01
CA VAL A 54 4.49 -4.50 9.14
C VAL A 54 5.60 -5.01 10.04
N THR A 55 6.80 -4.46 9.88
CA THR A 55 8.04 -4.89 10.53
C THR A 55 8.49 -3.87 11.58
N TYR A 56 7.65 -3.64 12.59
CA TYR A 56 7.82 -2.55 13.55
C TYR A 56 9.13 -2.64 14.36
N SER A 57 9.43 -3.81 14.91
CA SER A 57 10.66 -4.04 15.69
C SER A 57 11.87 -4.22 14.78
N ASN A 58 13.08 -4.07 15.32
CA ASN A 58 14.31 -4.37 14.57
C ASN A 58 14.40 -5.87 14.22
N ALA A 59 13.93 -6.75 15.12
CA ALA A 59 13.88 -8.19 14.86
C ALA A 59 12.97 -8.52 13.68
N ALA A 60 11.77 -7.92 13.62
CA ALA A 60 10.82 -8.16 12.53
C ALA A 60 11.32 -7.71 11.14
N LYS A 61 12.39 -6.90 11.06
CA LYS A 61 12.98 -6.48 9.77
C LYS A 61 13.91 -7.53 9.17
N ILE A 62 14.31 -8.53 9.94
CA ILE A 62 15.35 -9.51 9.55
C ILE A 62 14.92 -10.97 9.74
N GLU A 63 13.71 -11.22 10.26
CA GLU A 63 13.06 -12.54 10.28
C GLU A 63 12.39 -12.82 8.92
#